data_AF-A0A914PPV9-F1
#
_entry.id   AF-A0A914PPV9-F1
#
_cell.length_a   1.000
_cell.length_b   1.000
_cell.length_c   1.000
_cell.angle_alpha   90.00
_cell.angle_beta   90.00
_cell.angle_gamma   90.00
#
_symmetry.space_group_name_H-M   'P 1'
#
loop_
_entity.id
_entity.type
_entity.pdbx_description
1 polymer ?
#
loop_
_entity_poly.entity_id
_entity_poly.type
_entity_poly.pdbx_seq_one_letter_code
_entity_poly.pdbx_strand_id
1 'polypeptide(L)'
;MLAKCLKTLQKTSTTTRVDCANGVGTFWVEKYFKACPHINVKLYNDDVRDKKLLNNECGADYVQAFRLRPDGINYQSVEPYTRDYHLYGDYDRMVMIFNDEDRHLLL
;
A
#
# COMPACT_ATOMS: atom_id res chain seq x y z
N MET A 1 16.80 14.72 -21.27
CA MET A 1 16.73 13.40 -20.60
C MET A 1 15.62 13.33 -19.55
N LEU A 2 15.54 14.27 -18.60
CA LEU A 2 14.49 14.33 -17.55
C LEU A 2 13.05 14.28 -18.09
N ALA A 3 12.72 15.06 -19.12
CA ALA A 3 11.38 15.07 -19.72
C ALA A 3 10.99 13.74 -20.40
N LYS A 4 11.97 12.91 -20.79
CA LYS A 4 11.74 11.60 -21.39
C LYS A 4 11.47 10.56 -20.30
N CYS A 5 12.19 10.60 -19.17
CA CYS A 5 11.88 9.77 -17.99
C CYS A 5 10.49 10.05 -17.42
N LEU A 6 10.06 11.32 -17.35
CA LEU A 6 8.72 11.67 -16.87
C LEU A 6 7.61 11.07 -17.77
N LYS A 7 7.82 11.10 -19.09
CA LYS A 7 6.88 10.51 -20.07
C LYS A 7 6.85 8.98 -20.03
N THR A 8 7.95 8.34 -19.65
CA THR A 8 7.98 6.88 -19.45
C THR A 8 7.30 6.48 -18.13
N LEU A 9 7.48 7.26 -17.05
CA LEU A 9 6.79 7.07 -15.77
C LEU A 9 5.26 7.28 -15.89
N GLN A 10 4.82 8.20 -16.75
CA GLN A 10 3.41 8.41 -17.07
C GLN A 10 2.74 7.21 -17.76
N LYS A 11 3.51 6.23 -18.26
CA LYS A 11 2.98 5.11 -19.05
C LYS A 11 2.64 3.85 -18.24
N THR A 12 3.03 3.78 -16.96
CA THR A 12 2.65 2.67 -16.08
C THR A 12 1.46 3.11 -15.22
N SER A 13 0.23 2.97 -15.73
CA SER A 13 -1.01 3.25 -14.98
C SER A 13 -1.31 2.15 -13.94
N THR A 14 -0.29 1.67 -13.23
CA THR A 14 -0.47 0.73 -12.14
C THR A 14 -0.97 1.49 -10.93
N THR A 15 -2.17 1.15 -10.47
CA THR A 15 -2.75 1.67 -9.23
C THR A 15 -1.88 1.28 -8.04
N THR A 16 -1.34 2.25 -7.32
CA THR A 16 -0.64 2.05 -6.05
C THR A 16 -1.67 1.74 -4.96
N ARG A 17 -1.50 0.61 -4.28
CA ARG A 17 -2.39 0.17 -3.19
C ARG A 17 -1.75 0.48 -1.86
N VAL A 18 -2.45 1.19 -0.98
CA VAL A 18 -1.94 1.58 0.34
C VAL A 18 -2.94 1.19 1.43
N ASP A 19 -2.51 0.31 2.32
CA ASP A 19 -3.21 -0.01 3.56
C ASP A 19 -2.77 0.98 4.64
N CYS A 20 -3.71 1.78 5.13
CA CYS A 20 -3.45 2.87 6.07
C CYS A 20 -3.63 2.48 7.54
N ALA A 21 -3.87 1.19 7.82
CA ALA A 21 -4.03 0.64 9.17
C ALA A 21 -5.14 1.31 10.02
N ASN A 22 -6.08 2.00 9.37
CA ASN A 22 -7.07 2.91 9.96
C ASN A 22 -6.43 4.01 10.83
N GLY A 23 -5.17 4.34 10.53
CA GLY A 23 -4.33 5.25 11.30
C GLY A 23 -4.21 6.64 10.70
N VAL A 24 -3.43 7.49 11.37
CA VAL A 24 -3.27 8.92 11.01
C VAL A 24 -2.68 9.13 9.62
N GLY A 25 -1.94 8.13 9.10
CA GLY A 25 -1.34 8.14 7.76
C GLY A 25 -2.35 8.39 6.64
N THR A 26 -3.62 7.95 6.80
CA THR A 26 -4.70 8.17 5.84
C THR A 26 -4.78 9.62 5.36
N PHE A 27 -4.85 10.58 6.30
CA PHE A 27 -4.99 12.00 5.97
C PHE A 27 -3.81 12.53 5.17
N TRP A 28 -2.60 12.06 5.48
CA TRP A 28 -1.38 12.46 4.80
C TRP A 28 -1.32 11.92 3.39
N VAL A 29 -1.61 10.63 3.23
CA VAL A 29 -1.64 9.96 1.93
C VAL A 29 -2.66 10.63 1.03
N GLU A 30 -3.89 10.85 1.49
CA GLU A 30 -4.90 11.57 0.71
C GLU A 30 -4.43 12.97 0.28
N LYS A 31 -3.83 13.73 1.20
CA LYS A 31 -3.37 15.09 0.93
C LYS A 31 -2.24 15.12 -0.10
N TYR A 32 -1.25 14.24 0.04
CA TYR A 32 -0.10 14.20 -0.87
C TYR A 32 -0.48 13.68 -2.25
N PHE A 33 -1.29 12.63 -2.35
CA PHE A 33 -1.66 12.08 -3.66
C PHE A 33 -2.68 12.91 -4.41
N LYS A 34 -3.52 13.70 -3.73
CA LYS A 34 -4.30 14.78 -4.38
C LYS A 34 -3.40 15.77 -5.14
N ALA A 35 -2.19 16.01 -4.67
CA ALA A 35 -1.21 16.87 -5.35
C ALA A 35 -0.42 16.16 -6.46
N CYS A 36 -0.56 14.84 -6.60
CA CYS A 36 0.16 14.00 -7.56
C CYS A 36 -0.83 13.30 -8.53
N PRO A 37 -1.51 14.03 -9.42
CA PRO A 37 -2.62 13.51 -10.23
C PRO A 37 -2.22 12.42 -11.24
N HIS A 38 -0.92 12.22 -11.47
CA HIS A 38 -0.40 11.17 -12.34
C HIS A 38 -0.23 9.83 -11.64
N ILE A 39 -0.43 9.76 -10.32
CA ILE A 39 -0.34 8.54 -9.55
C ILE A 39 -1.76 8.14 -9.15
N ASN A 40 -2.23 7.01 -9.68
CA ASN A 40 -3.50 6.44 -9.24
C ASN A 40 -3.27 5.71 -7.92
N VAL A 41 -3.88 6.16 -6.82
CA VAL A 41 -3.75 5.53 -5.51
C VAL A 41 -5.10 5.03 -5.04
N LYS A 42 -5.12 3.80 -4.53
CA LYS A 42 -6.27 3.22 -3.86
C LYS A 42 -5.92 2.94 -2.40
N LEU A 43 -6.67 3.59 -1.50
CA LEU A 43 -6.54 3.39 -0.06
C LEU A 43 -7.41 2.22 0.40
N TYR A 44 -6.93 1.57 1.45
CA TYR A 44 -7.58 0.49 2.17
C TYR A 44 -7.38 0.74 3.66
N ASN A 45 -8.33 0.30 4.49
CA ASN A 45 -8.28 0.49 5.93
C ASN A 45 -7.94 1.95 6.27
N ASP A 46 -8.81 2.85 5.86
CA ASP A 46 -8.65 4.30 5.95
C ASP A 46 -9.70 4.95 6.89
N ASP A 47 -10.42 4.14 7.68
CA ASP A 47 -11.40 4.64 8.64
C ASP A 47 -10.73 5.08 9.96
N VAL A 48 -10.22 6.29 9.93
CA VAL A 48 -9.61 6.99 11.08
C VAL A 48 -10.60 7.38 12.19
N ARG A 49 -11.92 7.20 12.00
CA ARG A 49 -12.94 7.62 12.96
C ARG A 49 -13.26 6.50 13.95
N ASP A 50 -13.26 5.26 13.48
CA ASP A 50 -13.43 4.10 14.36
C ASP A 50 -12.09 3.61 14.92
N LYS A 51 -11.82 4.01 16.16
CA LYS A 51 -10.61 3.60 16.90
C LYS A 51 -10.48 2.09 17.06
N LYS A 52 -11.56 1.32 16.96
CA LYS A 52 -11.49 -0.15 17.05
C LYS A 52 -10.85 -0.79 15.83
N LEU A 53 -10.85 -0.07 14.69
CA LEU A 53 -10.27 -0.55 13.45
C LEU A 53 -8.76 -0.28 13.36
N LEU A 54 -8.22 0.59 14.23
CA LEU A 54 -6.78 0.92 14.26
C LEU A 54 -5.95 -0.34 14.48
N ASN A 55 -5.11 -0.68 13.49
CA ASN A 55 -4.27 -1.89 13.46
C ASN A 55 -5.06 -3.21 13.64
N ASN A 56 -6.38 -3.21 13.42
CA ASN A 56 -7.20 -4.41 13.58
C ASN A 56 -7.14 -5.27 12.31
N GLU A 57 -6.37 -6.36 12.37
CA GLU A 57 -6.18 -7.29 11.25
C GLU A 57 -5.67 -6.62 9.96
N CYS A 58 -4.94 -5.51 10.11
CA CYS A 58 -4.40 -4.70 9.03
C CYS A 58 -3.11 -3.98 9.46
N GLY A 59 -2.48 -3.29 8.51
CA GLY A 59 -1.27 -2.52 8.75
C GLY A 59 0.02 -3.34 8.69
N ALA A 60 1.13 -2.64 8.80
CA ALA A 60 2.47 -3.22 8.63
C ALA A 60 2.77 -4.36 9.62
N ASP A 61 2.44 -4.20 10.90
CA ASP A 61 2.68 -5.24 11.93
C ASP A 61 1.94 -6.54 11.61
N TYR A 62 0.68 -6.45 11.18
CA TYR A 62 -0.14 -7.60 10.81
C TYR A 62 0.47 -8.33 9.60
N VAL A 63 0.79 -7.59 8.54
CA VAL A 63 1.34 -8.20 7.31
C VAL A 63 2.71 -8.84 7.56
N GLN A 64 3.56 -8.20 8.36
CA GLN A 64 4.87 -8.75 8.71
C GLN A 64 4.75 -10.04 9.51
N ALA A 65 3.86 -10.06 10.51
CA ALA A 65 3.68 -11.20 11.41
C ALA A 65 3.01 -12.39 10.72
N PHE A 66 1.92 -12.14 9.98
CA PHE A 66 1.08 -13.22 9.44
C PHE A 66 1.40 -13.59 8.00
N ARG A 67 2.16 -12.76 7.26
CA ARG A 67 2.41 -12.96 5.83
C ARG A 67 1.11 -13.05 5.02
N LEU A 68 0.08 -12.29 5.42
CA LEU A 68 -1.26 -12.28 4.82
C LEU A 68 -1.68 -10.87 4.42
N ARG A 69 -2.51 -10.75 3.37
CA ARG A 69 -3.10 -9.47 3.00
C ARG A 69 -4.29 -9.16 3.90
N PRO A 70 -4.49 -7.88 4.30
CA PRO A 70 -5.65 -7.45 5.08
C PRO A 70 -7.00 -7.65 4.38
N ASP A 71 -7.03 -7.83 3.05
CA ASP A 71 -8.25 -8.03 2.26
C ASP A 71 -8.67 -9.51 2.16
N GLY A 72 -8.04 -10.41 2.92
CA GLY A 72 -8.31 -11.85 2.90
C GLY A 72 -7.83 -12.54 1.62
N ILE A 73 -7.14 -11.82 0.72
CA ILE A 73 -6.58 -12.39 -0.50
C ILE A 73 -5.28 -13.12 -0.15
N ASN A 74 -5.15 -14.37 -0.58
CA ASN A 74 -3.89 -15.10 -0.51
C ASN A 74 -2.84 -14.39 -1.38
N TYR A 75 -1.70 -13.99 -0.80
CA TYR A 75 -0.63 -13.36 -1.58
C TYR A 75 -0.20 -14.19 -2.79
N GLN A 76 -0.24 -15.53 -2.70
CA GLN A 76 0.15 -16.41 -3.81
C GLN A 76 -0.76 -16.27 -5.05
N SER A 77 -1.98 -15.73 -4.92
CA SER A 77 -2.87 -15.50 -6.08
C SER A 77 -2.67 -14.13 -6.74
N VAL A 78 -1.81 -13.28 -6.19
CA VAL A 78 -1.47 -11.96 -6.73
C VAL A 78 -0.43 -12.10 -7.83
N GLU A 79 -0.52 -11.29 -8.88
CA GLU A 79 0.51 -11.24 -9.94
C GLU A 79 1.89 -10.89 -9.35
N PRO A 80 2.97 -11.59 -9.75
CA PRO A 80 4.33 -11.25 -9.36
C PRO A 80 4.64 -9.77 -9.52
N TYR A 81 5.46 -9.24 -8.60
CA TYR A 81 5.89 -7.85 -8.55
C TYR A 81 4.77 -6.79 -8.40
N THR A 82 3.53 -7.21 -8.14
CA THR A 82 2.48 -6.30 -7.66
C THR A 82 2.86 -5.82 -6.26
N ARG A 83 3.09 -4.50 -6.14
CA ARG A 83 3.50 -3.88 -4.88
C ARG A 83 2.30 -3.39 -4.09
N ASP A 84 2.22 -3.83 -2.85
CA ASP A 84 1.35 -3.24 -1.83
C ASP A 84 2.20 -2.52 -0.78
N TYR A 85 1.64 -1.44 -0.26
CA TYR A 85 2.27 -0.61 0.76
C TYR A 85 1.40 -0.62 2.01
N HIS A 86 1.99 -0.95 3.15
CA HIS A 86 1.29 -1.06 4.43
C HIS A 86 1.91 -0.11 5.43
N LEU A 87 1.11 0.80 5.98
CA LEU A 87 1.54 1.77 6.97
C LEU A 87 1.43 1.21 8.39
N TYR A 88 2.20 1.78 9.30
CA TYR A 88 1.96 1.65 10.73
C TYR A 88 0.90 2.68 11.16
N GLY A 89 0.16 2.40 12.23
CA GLY A 89 -0.96 3.25 12.66
C GLY A 89 -0.59 4.70 12.99
N ASP A 90 0.66 4.96 13.38
CA ASP A 90 1.21 6.28 13.69
C ASP A 90 1.95 6.94 12.52
N TYR A 91 2.06 6.26 11.37
CA TYR A 91 2.67 6.75 10.14
C TYR A 91 4.16 7.10 10.24
N ASP A 92 4.92 6.44 11.12
CA ASP A 92 6.37 6.61 11.22
C ASP A 92 7.17 5.70 10.27
N ARG A 93 6.54 4.59 9.85
CA ARG A 93 7.14 3.51 9.07
C ARG A 93 6.15 2.98 8.02
N MET A 94 6.69 2.22 7.07
CA MET A 94 5.93 1.55 6.03
C MET A 94 6.65 0.25 5.64
N VAL A 95 5.86 -0.74 5.25
CA VAL A 95 6.33 -2.00 4.66
C VAL A 95 5.84 -2.07 3.22
N MET A 96 6.73 -2.45 2.31
CA MET A 96 6.36 -2.76 0.93
C MET A 96 6.44 -4.27 0.77
N ILE A 97 5.42 -4.86 0.15
CA ILE A 97 5.36 -6.31 -0.03
C ILE A 97 4.96 -6.64 -1.45
N PHE A 98 5.55 -7.70 -2.00
CA PHE A 98 5.25 -8.22 -3.33
C PHE A 98 5.73 -9.68 -3.42
N ASN A 99 5.28 -10.40 -4.44
CA ASN A 99 5.84 -11.72 -4.74
C ASN A 99 6.93 -11.64 -5.82
N ASP A 100 7.93 -12.50 -5.75
CA ASP A 100 8.82 -12.77 -6.88
C ASP A 100 8.14 -13.61 -7.99
N GLU A 101 8.91 -13.94 -9.03
CA GLU A 101 8.48 -14.79 -10.15
C GLU A 101 7.95 -16.16 -9.71
N ASP A 102 8.53 -16.73 -8.65
CA ASP A 102 8.18 -18.04 -8.09
C ASP A 102 7.03 -17.96 -7.07
N ARG A 103 6.41 -16.78 -6.90
CA ARG A 103 5.34 -16.49 -5.94
C ARG A 103 5.78 -16.59 -4.47
N HIS A 104 7.06 -16.42 -4.19
CA HIS A 104 7.55 -16.22 -2.84
C HIS A 104 7.32 -14.79 -2.39
N LEU A 105 6.79 -14.63 -1.18
CA LEU A 105 6.49 -13.33 -0.60
C LEU A 105 7.75 -12.65 -0.09
N LEU A 106 8.01 -11.44 -0.58
CA LEU A 106 9.15 -10.58 -0.21
C LEU A 106 8.64 -9.32 0.51
N LEU A 107 9.26 -9.01 1.65
CA LEU A 107 8.99 -7.81 2.47
C LEU A 107 10.19 -6.87 2.53
#